data_AF-A0A0N0T3Y0-F1
#
_entry.id   AF-A0A0N0T3Y0-F1
#
_cell.length_a   1.000
_cell.length_b   1.000
_cell.length_c   1.000
_cell.angle_alpha   90.00
_cell.angle_beta   90.00
_cell.angle_gamma   90.00
#
_symmetry.space_group_name_H-M   'P 1'
#
loop_
_entity.id
_entity.type
_entity.pdbx_description
1 polymer ?
#
loop_
_entity_poly.entity_id
_entity_poly.type
_entity_poly.pdbx_seq_one_letter_code
_entity_poly.pdbx_strand_id
1 'polypeptide(L)'
;MSAAERLVDTAQIVSEFHTSKPRISEWSNNPDSGFPPVAHTEGRKRFWRHDQVAQFFAQRAPKKRALPAAVLDADPNELLTKREVAQLLGYTRTSTIDAYVRDRPGYFPEPDENTDGPMWRRGTVVAWAGNRPGKGRRSSAPGPALPPVSADGDPDELLGTAEVASLFGYSSTASFSSALYQGRIPELPEPDLLEKQEGSRGGPRKKWRRATAVAAARRRGVLPATGHDDNEDLVGAAEAARILGYKDADSLLSALGHGLLPDLRQPDAFHYRRGSAGRPRQQHWKRSRIEELAARRNPTP
;
A
#
# COMPACT_ATOMS: atom_id res chain seq x y z
N MET A 1 -28.10 -35.49 7.74
CA MET A 1 -26.76 -36.02 8.05
C MET A 1 -25.95 -34.87 8.64
N SER A 2 -25.57 -34.93 9.91
CA SER A 2 -24.78 -33.85 10.54
C SER A 2 -23.40 -33.83 9.90
N ALA A 3 -23.05 -32.73 9.23
CA ALA A 3 -21.69 -32.53 8.74
C ALA A 3 -20.76 -32.63 9.96
N ALA A 4 -19.85 -33.60 9.95
CA ALA A 4 -18.81 -33.71 10.96
C ALA A 4 -18.13 -32.34 11.11
N GLU A 5 -17.84 -31.98 12.35
CA GLU A 5 -17.30 -30.69 12.77
C GLU A 5 -15.91 -30.47 12.16
N ARG A 6 -15.88 -30.12 10.87
CA ARG A 6 -14.66 -30.04 10.07
C ARG A 6 -13.89 -28.80 10.49
N LEU A 7 -12.71 -29.01 11.06
CA LEU A 7 -11.78 -27.94 11.35
C LEU A 7 -10.94 -27.63 10.11
N VAL A 8 -10.75 -26.35 9.84
CA VAL A 8 -9.90 -25.85 8.75
C VAL A 8 -8.83 -24.91 9.26
N ASP A 9 -7.64 -25.04 8.71
CA ASP A 9 -6.53 -24.12 8.99
C ASP A 9 -6.51 -22.92 8.02
N THR A 10 -5.62 -21.97 8.28
CA THR A 10 -5.49 -20.77 7.43
C THR A 10 -5.17 -21.10 5.96
N ALA A 11 -4.39 -22.15 5.69
CA ALA A 11 -4.01 -22.50 4.32
C ALA A 11 -5.20 -23.06 3.55
N GLN A 12 -6.02 -23.90 4.20
CA GLN A 12 -7.25 -24.43 3.64
C GLN A 12 -8.27 -23.32 3.38
N ILE A 13 -8.44 -22.37 4.31
CA ILE A 13 -9.33 -21.22 4.10
C ILE A 13 -8.86 -20.35 2.91
N VAL A 14 -7.55 -20.12 2.79
CA VAL A 14 -6.97 -19.39 1.64
C VAL A 14 -7.30 -20.09 0.32
N SER A 15 -7.10 -21.41 0.27
CA SER A 15 -7.33 -22.21 -0.93
C SER A 15 -8.82 -22.25 -1.30
N GLU A 16 -9.70 -22.46 -0.33
CA GLU A 16 -11.13 -22.70 -0.59
C GLU A 16 -11.89 -21.40 -0.88
N PHE A 17 -11.63 -20.34 -0.11
CA PHE A 17 -12.32 -19.05 -0.23
C PHE A 17 -11.53 -18.01 -1.03
N HIS A 18 -10.45 -18.43 -1.70
CA HIS A 18 -9.65 -17.61 -2.61
C HIS A 18 -9.24 -16.26 -2.00
N THR A 19 -8.75 -16.29 -0.75
CA THR A 19 -8.34 -15.11 0.02
C THR A 19 -6.82 -15.10 0.28
N SER A 20 -6.33 -14.27 1.20
CA SER A 20 -4.92 -14.22 1.59
C SER A 20 -4.71 -14.40 3.09
N LYS A 21 -3.57 -14.98 3.48
CA LYS A 21 -3.21 -15.18 4.90
C LYS A 21 -3.26 -13.87 5.72
N PRO A 22 -2.71 -12.73 5.24
CA PRO A 22 -2.77 -11.48 6.00
C PRO A 22 -4.20 -11.02 6.29
N ARG A 23 -5.13 -11.23 5.34
CA ARG A 23 -6.56 -10.89 5.53
C ARG A 23 -7.22 -11.75 6.59
N ILE A 24 -6.93 -13.05 6.60
CA ILE A 24 -7.45 -13.94 7.64
C ILE A 24 -6.92 -13.52 9.00
N SER A 25 -5.63 -13.18 9.11
CA SER A 25 -5.06 -12.67 10.35
C SER A 25 -5.70 -11.35 10.80
N GLU A 26 -5.93 -10.42 9.88
CA GLU A 26 -6.61 -9.15 10.15
C GLU A 26 -8.01 -9.38 10.72
N TRP A 27 -8.80 -10.27 10.10
CA TRP A 27 -10.14 -10.58 10.59
C TRP A 27 -10.10 -11.36 11.91
N SER A 28 -9.26 -12.37 12.03
CA SER A 28 -9.12 -13.16 13.26
C SER A 28 -8.64 -12.33 14.46
N ASN A 29 -7.87 -11.27 14.25
CA ASN A 29 -7.38 -10.40 15.32
C ASN A 29 -8.33 -9.24 15.63
N ASN A 30 -9.34 -9.01 14.79
CA ASN A 30 -10.33 -7.96 14.98
C ASN A 30 -11.66 -8.56 15.46
N PRO A 31 -12.06 -8.35 16.74
CA PRO A 31 -13.30 -8.92 17.28
C PRO A 31 -14.55 -8.40 16.55
N ASP A 32 -14.52 -7.19 15.98
CA ASP A 32 -15.65 -6.58 15.28
C ASP A 32 -15.76 -7.05 13.82
N SER A 33 -14.82 -7.87 13.34
CA SER A 33 -14.83 -8.31 11.95
C SER A 33 -15.98 -9.26 11.61
N GLY A 34 -16.59 -9.88 12.63
CA GLY A 34 -17.56 -10.95 12.51
C GLY A 34 -16.96 -12.29 12.05
N PHE A 35 -15.63 -12.39 12.01
CA PHE A 35 -14.95 -13.64 11.65
C PHE A 35 -15.08 -14.66 12.78
N PRO A 36 -15.23 -15.97 12.46
CA PRO A 36 -15.43 -16.98 13.48
C PRO A 36 -14.30 -17.02 14.52
N PRO A 37 -14.63 -17.30 15.79
CA PRO A 37 -13.61 -17.51 16.80
C PRO A 37 -12.77 -18.76 16.48
N VAL A 38 -11.53 -18.76 16.96
CA VAL A 38 -10.62 -19.91 16.82
C VAL A 38 -11.21 -21.08 17.63
N ALA A 39 -11.43 -22.21 16.98
CA ALA A 39 -12.04 -23.39 17.58
C ALA A 39 -10.99 -24.30 18.25
N HIS A 40 -9.79 -24.37 17.68
CA HIS A 40 -8.69 -25.16 18.22
C HIS A 40 -7.34 -24.51 17.86
N THR A 41 -6.33 -24.71 18.72
CA THR A 41 -4.97 -24.25 18.47
C THR A 41 -4.01 -25.41 18.69
N GLU A 42 -3.19 -25.70 17.67
CA GLU A 42 -2.13 -26.70 17.73
C GLU A 42 -0.79 -25.99 17.53
N GLY A 43 -0.05 -25.79 18.62
CA GLY A 43 1.18 -24.99 18.62
C GLY A 43 0.93 -23.55 18.15
N ARG A 44 1.52 -23.17 17.00
CA ARG A 44 1.32 -21.84 16.38
C ARG A 44 0.18 -21.82 15.35
N LYS A 45 -0.42 -22.97 15.03
CA LYS A 45 -1.51 -23.06 14.05
C LYS A 45 -2.86 -22.86 14.74
N ARG A 46 -3.69 -22.02 14.15
CA ARG A 46 -5.08 -21.80 14.55
C ARG A 46 -6.00 -22.54 13.59
N PHE A 47 -7.06 -23.13 14.14
CA PHE A 47 -8.09 -23.85 13.39
C PHE A 47 -9.45 -23.25 13.67
N TRP A 48 -10.30 -23.20 12.65
CA TRP A 48 -11.65 -22.68 12.70
C TRP A 48 -12.65 -23.74 12.27
N ARG A 49 -13.89 -23.64 12.72
CA ARG A 49 -14.97 -24.49 12.22
C ARG A 49 -15.31 -24.08 10.79
N HIS A 50 -15.30 -25.03 9.87
CA HIS A 50 -15.47 -24.79 8.43
C HIS A 50 -16.83 -24.17 8.09
N ASP A 51 -17.90 -24.65 8.73
CA ASP A 51 -19.26 -24.15 8.57
C ASP A 51 -19.38 -22.66 8.90
N GLN A 52 -18.78 -22.22 10.01
CA GLN A 52 -18.78 -20.81 10.42
C GLN A 52 -17.97 -19.94 9.46
N VAL A 53 -16.83 -20.45 8.98
CA VAL A 53 -16.02 -19.74 7.98
C VAL A 53 -16.79 -19.63 6.66
N ALA A 54 -17.43 -20.71 6.22
CA ALA A 54 -18.26 -20.73 5.02
C ALA A 54 -19.42 -19.72 5.13
N GLN A 55 -20.10 -19.67 6.28
CA GLN A 55 -21.17 -18.71 6.53
C GLN A 55 -20.67 -17.27 6.49
N PHE A 56 -19.53 -16.98 7.10
CA PHE A 56 -18.90 -15.66 7.05
C PHE A 56 -18.63 -15.20 5.61
N PHE A 57 -18.07 -16.08 4.78
CA PHE A 57 -17.82 -15.77 3.37
C PHE A 57 -19.12 -15.70 2.55
N ALA A 58 -20.14 -16.49 2.87
CA ALA A 58 -21.44 -16.41 2.21
C ALA A 58 -22.14 -15.07 2.49
N GLN A 59 -22.07 -14.56 3.73
CA GLN A 59 -22.61 -13.24 4.09
C GLN A 59 -21.84 -12.09 3.43
N ARG A 60 -20.52 -12.25 3.25
CA ARG A 60 -19.65 -11.26 2.61
C ARG A 60 -19.52 -11.40 1.10
N ALA A 61 -20.06 -12.47 0.51
CA ALA A 61 -20.09 -12.61 -0.94
C ALA A 61 -20.78 -11.37 -1.49
N PRO A 62 -20.16 -10.64 -2.45
CA PRO A 62 -20.77 -9.45 -3.00
C PRO A 62 -22.15 -9.85 -3.50
N LYS A 63 -23.21 -9.16 -3.03
CA LYS A 63 -24.57 -9.35 -3.55
C LYS A 63 -24.45 -9.29 -5.06
N LYS A 64 -24.49 -10.44 -5.73
CA LYS A 64 -24.48 -10.51 -7.18
C LYS A 64 -25.68 -9.66 -7.58
N ARG A 65 -25.47 -8.64 -8.42
CA ARG A 65 -26.60 -7.91 -8.98
C ARG A 65 -27.41 -8.95 -9.75
N ALA A 66 -28.50 -9.40 -9.15
CA ALA A 66 -29.40 -10.33 -9.80
C ALA A 66 -29.98 -9.59 -11.00
N LEU A 67 -29.81 -10.18 -12.18
CA LEU A 67 -30.51 -9.70 -13.36
C LEU A 67 -32.01 -9.91 -13.12
N PRO A 68 -32.88 -9.00 -13.58
CA PRO A 68 -34.33 -9.18 -13.47
C PRO A 68 -34.77 -10.51 -14.09
N ALA A 69 -35.75 -11.21 -13.52
CA ALA A 69 -36.25 -12.50 -14.06
C ALA A 69 -36.68 -12.39 -15.54
N ALA A 70 -37.33 -11.29 -15.91
CA ALA A 70 -37.71 -10.99 -17.29
C ALA A 70 -36.54 -10.94 -18.30
N VAL A 71 -35.30 -10.73 -17.82
CA VAL A 71 -34.09 -10.77 -18.65
C VAL A 71 -33.61 -12.21 -18.89
N LEU A 72 -33.87 -13.11 -17.93
CA LEU A 72 -33.50 -14.52 -18.02
C LEU A 72 -34.50 -15.34 -18.86
N ASP A 73 -35.75 -14.89 -18.92
CA ASP A 73 -36.83 -15.53 -19.69
C ASP A 73 -36.87 -15.10 -21.19
N ALA A 74 -36.06 -14.11 -21.58
CA ALA A 74 -35.96 -13.62 -22.95
C ALA A 74 -35.04 -14.49 -23.83
N ASP A 75 -35.19 -14.41 -25.15
CA ASP A 75 -34.41 -15.22 -26.10
C ASP A 75 -32.90 -14.99 -25.92
N PRO A 76 -32.12 -16.03 -25.56
CA PRO A 76 -30.67 -15.90 -25.36
C PRO A 76 -29.91 -15.57 -26.65
N ASN A 77 -30.49 -15.84 -27.82
CA ASN A 77 -29.87 -15.57 -29.12
C ASN A 77 -30.17 -14.17 -29.67
N GLU A 78 -31.03 -13.40 -29.00
CA GLU A 78 -31.33 -12.03 -29.38
C GLU A 78 -30.04 -11.19 -29.38
N LEU A 79 -29.79 -10.51 -30.50
CA LEU A 79 -28.67 -9.60 -30.64
C LEU A 79 -29.04 -8.25 -30.04
N LEU A 80 -28.29 -7.84 -29.03
CA LEU A 80 -28.46 -6.58 -28.32
C LEU A 80 -27.46 -5.56 -28.83
N THR A 81 -27.95 -4.37 -29.15
CA THR A 81 -27.12 -3.20 -29.39
C THR A 81 -26.40 -2.78 -28.12
N LYS A 82 -25.31 -2.00 -28.26
CA LYS A 82 -24.59 -1.41 -27.11
C LYS A 82 -25.51 -0.70 -26.10
N ARG A 83 -26.58 -0.04 -26.58
CA ARG A 83 -27.54 0.66 -25.72
C ARG A 83 -28.33 -0.31 -24.86
N GLU A 84 -28.82 -1.38 -25.46
CA GLU A 84 -29.60 -2.42 -24.79
C GLU A 84 -28.73 -3.19 -23.80
N VAL A 85 -27.48 -3.51 -24.16
CA VAL A 85 -26.49 -4.10 -23.25
C VAL A 85 -26.26 -3.22 -22.02
N ALA A 86 -26.10 -1.90 -22.21
CA ALA A 86 -25.92 -0.98 -21.10
C ALA A 86 -27.15 -0.95 -20.17
N GLN A 87 -28.36 -0.96 -20.74
CA GLN A 87 -29.61 -1.02 -19.96
C GLN A 87 -29.75 -2.35 -19.21
N LEU A 88 -29.47 -3.48 -19.88
CA LEU A 88 -29.51 -4.84 -19.32
C LEU A 88 -28.61 -4.96 -18.07
N LEU A 89 -27.43 -4.36 -18.13
CA LEU A 89 -26.44 -4.37 -17.04
C LEU A 89 -26.71 -3.29 -15.97
N GLY A 90 -27.74 -2.47 -16.15
CA GLY A 90 -28.13 -1.39 -15.24
C GLY A 90 -27.16 -0.21 -15.24
N TYR A 91 -26.54 0.10 -16.38
CA TYR A 91 -25.72 1.30 -16.55
C TYR A 91 -26.51 2.45 -17.14
N THR A 92 -26.29 3.65 -16.61
CA THR A 92 -26.90 4.87 -17.13
C THR A 92 -26.30 5.33 -18.46
N ARG A 93 -25.06 4.92 -18.78
CA ARG A 93 -24.31 5.38 -19.95
C ARG A 93 -23.66 4.22 -20.70
N THR A 94 -23.74 4.26 -22.03
CA THR A 94 -23.09 3.30 -22.95
C THR A 94 -21.57 3.39 -22.95
N SER A 95 -21.00 4.53 -22.54
CA SER A 95 -19.55 4.74 -22.45
C SER A 95 -18.84 3.75 -21.51
N THR A 96 -19.57 3.13 -20.59
CA THR A 96 -19.04 2.08 -19.72
C THR A 96 -18.70 0.82 -20.52
N ILE A 97 -19.52 0.48 -21.51
CA ILE A 97 -19.29 -0.66 -22.41
C ILE A 97 -18.12 -0.34 -23.34
N ASP A 98 -18.08 0.87 -23.90
CA ASP A 98 -16.96 1.32 -24.73
C ASP A 98 -15.63 1.24 -23.99
N ALA A 99 -15.59 1.66 -22.72
CA ALA A 99 -14.40 1.56 -21.88
C ALA A 99 -14.01 0.10 -21.60
N TYR A 100 -14.96 -0.83 -21.46
CA TYR A 100 -14.62 -2.23 -21.28
C TYR A 100 -14.01 -2.85 -22.53
N VAL A 101 -14.58 -2.59 -23.70
CA VAL A 101 -14.08 -3.12 -24.96
C VAL A 101 -12.72 -2.51 -25.30
N ARG A 102 -12.58 -1.19 -25.17
CA ARG A 102 -11.34 -0.47 -25.55
C ARG A 102 -10.23 -0.60 -24.52
N ASP A 103 -10.52 -0.36 -23.25
CA ASP A 103 -9.48 -0.24 -22.22
C ASP A 103 -9.13 -1.60 -21.59
N ARG A 104 -9.91 -2.66 -21.89
CA ARG A 104 -9.75 -4.00 -21.32
C ARG A 104 -10.10 -5.12 -22.32
N PRO A 105 -9.30 -5.30 -23.38
CA PRO A 105 -9.50 -6.41 -24.30
C PRO A 105 -9.52 -7.75 -23.54
N GLY A 106 -10.50 -8.60 -23.83
CA GLY A 106 -10.75 -9.87 -23.14
C GLY A 106 -11.47 -9.79 -21.78
N TYR A 107 -11.78 -8.60 -21.26
CA TYR A 107 -12.57 -8.47 -20.02
C TYR A 107 -14.08 -8.56 -20.26
N PHE A 108 -14.56 -7.96 -21.34
CA PHE A 108 -15.95 -8.01 -21.80
C PHE A 108 -16.00 -8.86 -23.07
N PRO A 109 -17.08 -9.64 -23.30
CA PRO A 109 -17.20 -10.45 -24.51
C PRO A 109 -17.05 -9.61 -25.78
N GLU A 110 -16.40 -10.19 -26.78
CA GLU A 110 -16.35 -9.62 -28.11
C GLU A 110 -17.76 -9.58 -28.71
N PRO A 111 -18.07 -8.58 -29.55
CA PRO A 111 -19.35 -8.52 -30.23
C PRO A 111 -19.50 -9.73 -31.16
N ASP A 112 -20.67 -10.35 -31.12
CA ASP A 112 -21.04 -11.46 -31.99
C ASP A 112 -21.24 -10.98 -33.45
N GLU A 113 -21.74 -9.75 -33.61
CA GLU A 113 -21.90 -9.09 -34.91
C GLU A 113 -21.42 -7.64 -34.84
N ASN A 114 -20.84 -7.14 -35.94
CA ASN A 114 -20.28 -5.79 -36.00
C ASN A 114 -20.61 -5.03 -37.30
N THR A 115 -21.63 -5.47 -38.03
CA THR A 115 -21.98 -4.94 -39.36
C THR A 115 -22.52 -3.51 -39.28
N ASP A 116 -23.47 -3.25 -38.37
CA ASP A 116 -24.08 -1.94 -38.11
C ASP A 116 -23.65 -1.35 -36.76
N GLY A 117 -22.47 -1.76 -36.30
CA GLY A 117 -21.94 -1.51 -34.95
C GLY A 117 -21.97 -2.76 -34.08
N PRO A 118 -21.33 -2.72 -32.89
CA PRO A 118 -21.12 -3.91 -32.09
C PRO A 118 -22.43 -4.36 -31.44
N MET A 119 -22.78 -5.62 -31.68
CA MET A 119 -23.95 -6.29 -31.13
C MET A 119 -23.51 -7.56 -30.40
N TRP A 120 -24.23 -7.90 -29.33
CA TRP A 120 -23.92 -9.05 -28.49
C TRP A 120 -25.17 -9.89 -28.26
N ARG A 121 -25.04 -11.21 -28.31
CA ARG A 121 -26.10 -12.12 -27.89
C ARG A 121 -26.44 -11.88 -26.43
N ARG A 122 -27.72 -11.79 -26.11
CA ARG A 122 -28.23 -11.63 -24.74
C ARG A 122 -27.65 -12.68 -23.81
N GLY A 123 -27.63 -13.95 -24.23
CA GLY A 123 -27.08 -15.07 -23.47
C GLY A 123 -25.62 -14.86 -23.07
N THR A 124 -24.79 -14.34 -23.99
CA THR A 124 -23.37 -14.02 -23.74
C THR A 124 -23.22 -12.95 -22.67
N VAL A 125 -24.02 -11.87 -22.75
CA VAL A 125 -23.98 -10.77 -21.79
C VAL A 125 -24.49 -11.19 -20.42
N VAL A 126 -25.56 -12.00 -20.37
CA VAL A 126 -26.13 -12.57 -19.13
C VAL A 126 -25.13 -13.50 -18.45
N ALA A 127 -24.50 -14.41 -19.22
CA ALA A 127 -23.48 -15.32 -18.72
C ALA A 127 -22.26 -14.56 -18.18
N TRP A 128 -21.81 -13.53 -18.90
CA TRP A 128 -20.74 -12.64 -18.45
C TRP A 128 -21.12 -11.91 -17.15
N ALA A 129 -22.35 -11.41 -17.03
CA ALA A 129 -22.81 -10.71 -15.83
C ALA A 129 -22.88 -11.63 -14.61
N GLY A 130 -23.34 -12.88 -14.78
CA GLY A 130 -23.43 -13.89 -13.72
C GLY A 130 -22.06 -14.38 -13.22
N ASN A 131 -21.09 -14.42 -14.11
CA ASN A 131 -19.70 -14.84 -13.85
C ASN A 131 -18.72 -13.67 -13.80
N ARG A 132 -19.23 -12.44 -13.64
CA ARG A 132 -18.45 -11.22 -13.78
C ARG A 132 -17.17 -11.32 -12.95
N PRO A 133 -15.98 -11.28 -13.58
CA PRO A 133 -14.73 -11.18 -12.84
C PRO A 133 -14.85 -9.93 -11.99
N GLY A 134 -14.79 -10.11 -10.67
CA GLY A 134 -15.04 -9.05 -9.70
C GLY A 134 -14.24 -7.79 -10.04
N LYS A 135 -14.67 -6.65 -9.50
CA LYS A 135 -13.95 -5.36 -9.66
C LYS A 135 -12.59 -5.49 -8.99
N GLY A 136 -11.64 -6.13 -9.69
CA GLY A 136 -10.24 -6.21 -9.29
C GLY A 136 -9.79 -4.80 -8.98
N ARG A 137 -9.10 -4.65 -7.84
CA ARG A 137 -8.44 -3.39 -7.53
C ARG A 137 -7.68 -2.98 -8.77
N ARG A 138 -7.88 -1.74 -9.21
CA ARG A 138 -7.00 -1.12 -10.20
C ARG A 138 -5.57 -1.37 -9.72
N SER A 139 -4.85 -2.28 -10.35
CA SER A 139 -3.41 -2.14 -10.45
C SER A 139 -3.26 -0.87 -11.26
N SER A 140 -3.08 0.25 -10.58
CA SER A 140 -2.63 1.48 -11.22
C SER A 140 -1.46 1.09 -12.09
N ALA A 141 -1.58 1.29 -13.40
CA ALA A 141 -0.46 1.14 -14.31
C ALA A 141 0.75 1.84 -13.69
N PRO A 142 1.96 1.26 -13.76
CA PRO A 142 3.16 1.89 -13.24
C PRO A 142 3.20 3.33 -13.74
N GLY A 143 3.23 4.29 -12.81
CA GLY A 143 3.39 5.68 -13.19
C GLY A 143 4.71 5.87 -13.94
N PRO A 144 4.84 6.93 -14.76
CA PRO A 144 6.10 7.25 -15.40
C PRO A 144 7.22 7.30 -14.35
N ALA A 145 8.39 6.74 -14.70
CA ALA A 145 9.56 6.76 -13.84
C ALA A 145 9.92 8.20 -13.49
N LEU A 146 10.37 8.42 -12.25
CA LEU A 146 10.83 9.73 -11.83
C LEU A 146 12.14 10.10 -12.56
N PRO A 147 12.35 11.38 -12.88
CA PRO A 147 13.60 11.83 -13.45
C PRO A 147 14.76 11.56 -12.46
N PRO A 148 15.93 11.10 -12.93
CA PRO A 148 17.12 11.02 -12.09
C PRO A 148 17.59 12.44 -11.76
N VAL A 149 17.84 12.72 -10.49
CA VAL A 149 18.27 14.04 -10.01
C VAL A 149 19.48 13.88 -9.11
N SER A 150 20.60 14.52 -9.46
CA SER A 150 21.82 14.51 -8.64
C SER A 150 21.67 15.38 -7.39
N ALA A 151 22.39 15.11 -6.30
CA ALA A 151 22.43 16.01 -5.15
C ALA A 151 23.36 17.22 -5.38
N ASP A 152 24.30 17.11 -6.33
CA ASP A 152 25.42 18.04 -6.50
C ASP A 152 25.20 19.08 -7.63
N GLY A 153 23.94 19.28 -8.04
CA GLY A 153 23.58 20.29 -9.04
C GLY A 153 23.61 21.73 -8.49
N ASP A 154 23.23 22.69 -9.32
CA ASP A 154 23.13 24.11 -8.94
C ASP A 154 22.20 24.29 -7.72
N PRO A 155 22.69 24.82 -6.59
CA PRO A 155 21.90 24.97 -5.36
C PRO A 155 20.66 25.86 -5.52
N ASP A 156 20.69 26.83 -6.44
CA ASP A 156 19.62 27.78 -6.67
C ASP A 156 18.58 27.31 -7.70
N GLU A 157 18.82 26.17 -8.34
CA GLU A 157 17.90 25.56 -9.29
C GLU A 157 16.56 25.21 -8.62
N LEU A 158 15.46 25.60 -9.28
CA LEU A 158 14.11 25.30 -8.82
C LEU A 158 13.64 23.93 -9.30
N LEU A 159 13.61 22.97 -8.38
CA LEU A 159 13.14 21.61 -8.60
C LEU A 159 11.62 21.51 -8.47
N GLY A 160 11.00 20.88 -9.45
CA GLY A 160 9.59 20.49 -9.41
C GLY A 160 9.33 19.26 -8.54
N THR A 161 8.04 18.96 -8.35
CA THR A 161 7.59 17.86 -7.48
C THR A 161 8.16 16.48 -7.83
N ALA A 162 8.40 16.20 -9.12
CA ALA A 162 8.97 14.92 -9.54
C ALA A 162 10.45 14.76 -9.18
N GLU A 163 11.20 15.85 -9.26
CA GLU A 163 12.63 15.89 -8.95
C GLU A 163 12.85 15.78 -7.45
N VAL A 164 12.06 16.51 -6.66
CA VAL A 164 12.05 16.39 -5.20
C VAL A 164 11.63 14.98 -4.76
N ALA A 165 10.62 14.39 -5.39
CA ALA A 165 10.24 13.00 -5.11
C ALA A 165 11.40 12.02 -5.35
N SER A 166 12.18 12.26 -6.41
CA SER A 166 13.36 11.47 -6.74
C SER A 166 14.48 11.61 -5.70
N LEU A 167 14.78 12.83 -5.27
CA LEU A 167 15.77 13.12 -4.21
C LEU A 167 15.37 12.48 -2.87
N PHE A 168 14.08 12.45 -2.56
CA PHE A 168 13.54 11.78 -1.36
C PHE A 168 13.37 10.26 -1.54
N GLY A 169 13.79 9.71 -2.68
CA GLY A 169 13.80 8.27 -2.94
C GLY A 169 12.40 7.65 -3.07
N TYR A 170 11.36 8.43 -3.34
CA TYR A 170 10.03 7.89 -3.63
C TYR A 170 10.01 7.21 -4.99
N SER A 171 9.13 6.23 -5.16
CA SER A 171 8.96 5.53 -6.44
C SER A 171 8.02 6.26 -7.41
N SER A 172 7.26 7.25 -6.94
CA SER A 172 6.34 8.03 -7.77
C SER A 172 6.01 9.39 -7.17
N THR A 173 5.60 10.33 -8.02
CA THR A 173 5.11 11.66 -7.63
C THR A 173 3.86 11.58 -6.75
N ALA A 174 2.98 10.61 -7.01
CA ALA A 174 1.75 10.41 -6.25
C ALA A 174 2.05 9.96 -4.81
N SER A 175 2.98 9.02 -4.62
CA SER A 175 3.40 8.57 -3.29
C SER A 175 4.03 9.72 -2.49
N PHE A 176 4.89 10.52 -3.14
CA PHE A 176 5.50 11.70 -2.53
C PHE A 176 4.44 12.76 -2.15
N SER A 177 3.56 13.11 -3.10
CA SER A 177 2.51 14.12 -2.88
C SER A 177 1.58 13.71 -1.74
N SER A 178 1.18 12.44 -1.68
CA SER A 178 0.38 11.90 -0.59
C SER A 178 1.08 12.04 0.76
N ALA A 179 2.37 11.69 0.85
CA ALA A 179 3.15 11.85 2.08
C ALA A 179 3.30 13.32 2.48
N LEU A 180 3.49 14.22 1.52
CA LEU A 180 3.56 15.67 1.75
C LEU A 180 2.24 16.22 2.31
N TYR A 181 1.11 15.90 1.68
CA TYR A 181 -0.22 16.35 2.14
C TYR A 181 -0.63 15.74 3.49
N GLN A 182 -0.14 14.55 3.80
CA GLN A 182 -0.35 13.90 5.10
C GLN A 182 0.61 14.40 6.20
N GLY A 183 1.47 15.38 5.91
CA GLY A 183 2.44 15.91 6.87
C GLY A 183 3.55 14.92 7.27
N ARG A 184 3.81 13.89 6.46
CA ARG A 184 4.86 12.87 6.70
C ARG A 184 6.24 13.29 6.20
N ILE A 185 6.37 14.54 5.77
CA ILE A 185 7.62 15.16 5.32
C ILE A 185 7.76 16.53 6.00
N PRO A 186 7.79 16.60 7.35
CA PRO A 186 7.88 17.87 8.06
C PRO A 186 9.22 18.59 7.80
N GLU A 187 10.24 17.88 7.30
CA GLU A 187 11.57 18.45 7.05
C GLU A 187 11.63 19.30 5.77
N LEU A 188 10.67 19.08 4.85
CA LEU A 188 10.57 19.83 3.61
C LEU A 188 9.69 21.07 3.85
N PRO A 189 10.24 22.29 3.73
CA PRO A 189 9.44 23.51 3.91
C PRO A 189 8.44 23.72 2.77
N GLU A 190 7.61 24.75 2.91
CA GLU A 190 6.70 25.18 1.85
C GLU A 190 7.47 25.50 0.55
N PRO A 191 6.84 25.29 -0.62
CA PRO A 191 7.48 25.54 -1.91
C PRO A 191 7.85 27.02 -2.08
N ASP A 192 9.07 27.27 -2.54
CA ASP A 192 9.59 28.60 -2.86
C ASP A 192 8.80 29.28 -3.98
N LEU A 193 8.22 28.50 -4.90
CA LEU A 193 7.45 29.03 -6.02
C LEU A 193 6.25 28.15 -6.38
N LEU A 194 5.10 28.79 -6.60
CA LEU A 194 3.87 28.17 -7.10
C LEU A 194 3.62 28.64 -8.54
N GLU A 195 3.92 27.77 -9.50
CA GLU A 195 3.76 28.09 -10.93
C GLU A 195 2.43 27.54 -11.44
N LYS A 196 1.53 28.43 -11.88
CA LYS A 196 0.32 28.01 -12.61
C LYS A 196 0.60 28.10 -14.10
N GLN A 197 0.73 26.95 -14.75
CA GLN A 197 0.87 26.91 -16.21
C GLN A 197 -0.46 27.31 -16.86
N GLU A 198 -0.42 28.37 -17.67
CA GLU A 198 -1.59 28.88 -18.39
C GLU A 198 -2.14 27.80 -19.34
N GLY A 199 -3.45 27.53 -19.27
CA GLY A 199 -4.11 26.45 -20.03
C GLY A 199 -4.07 25.05 -19.39
N SER A 200 -3.38 24.84 -18.26
CA SER A 200 -3.40 23.55 -17.56
C SER A 200 -4.66 23.38 -16.71
N ARG A 201 -5.33 22.22 -16.82
CA ARG A 201 -6.46 21.81 -15.95
C ARG A 201 -6.04 21.40 -14.53
N GLY A 202 -4.76 21.53 -14.18
CA GLY A 202 -4.20 21.17 -12.87
C GLY A 202 -3.99 22.36 -11.92
N GLY A 203 -3.87 22.06 -10.63
CA GLY A 203 -3.46 23.04 -9.62
C GLY A 203 -2.03 23.57 -9.84
N PRO A 204 -1.64 24.64 -9.14
CA PRO A 204 -0.31 25.23 -9.28
C PRO A 204 0.79 24.21 -8.96
N ARG A 205 1.82 24.16 -9.80
CA ARG A 205 2.99 23.31 -9.63
C ARG A 205 3.88 23.90 -8.54
N LYS A 206 4.26 23.06 -7.58
CA LYS A 206 5.14 23.43 -6.47
C LYS A 206 6.60 23.26 -6.89
N LYS A 207 7.42 24.27 -6.67
CA LYS A 207 8.87 24.24 -6.86
C LYS A 207 9.62 24.57 -5.58
N TRP A 208 10.77 23.94 -5.39
CA TRP A 208 11.69 24.14 -4.27
C TRP A 208 13.09 24.37 -4.78
N ARG A 209 13.89 25.22 -4.14
CA ARG A 209 15.32 25.30 -4.41
C ARG A 209 16.00 23.96 -4.13
N ARG A 210 16.95 23.57 -4.99
CA ARG A 210 17.72 22.33 -4.86
C ARG A 210 18.40 22.26 -3.49
N ALA A 211 19.05 23.33 -3.05
CA ALA A 211 19.69 23.39 -1.73
C ALA A 211 18.72 23.03 -0.60
N THR A 212 17.52 23.58 -0.63
CA THR A 212 16.46 23.33 0.35
C THR A 212 16.01 21.87 0.34
N ALA A 213 15.73 21.33 -0.84
CA ALA A 213 15.29 19.94 -1.01
C ALA A 213 16.38 18.94 -0.60
N VAL A 214 17.64 19.20 -0.94
CA VAL A 214 18.80 18.37 -0.57
C VAL A 214 19.04 18.42 0.93
N ALA A 215 19.01 19.60 1.56
CA ALA A 215 19.15 19.75 3.01
C ALA A 215 18.04 19.02 3.78
N ALA A 216 16.80 19.07 3.27
CA ALA A 216 15.67 18.34 3.85
C ALA A 216 15.82 16.81 3.67
N ALA A 217 16.25 16.36 2.50
CA ALA A 217 16.50 14.94 2.24
C ALA A 217 17.67 14.38 3.09
N ARG A 218 18.70 15.19 3.35
CA ARG A 218 19.80 14.86 4.29
C ARG A 218 19.32 14.78 5.73
N ARG A 219 18.54 15.76 6.21
CA ARG A 219 17.91 15.72 7.55
C ARG A 219 17.05 14.48 7.76
N ARG A 220 16.42 14.01 6.69
CA ARG A 220 15.65 12.77 6.68
C ARG A 220 16.52 11.50 6.60
N GLY A 221 17.82 11.61 6.36
CA GLY A 221 18.72 10.46 6.18
C GLY A 221 18.51 9.71 4.86
N VAL A 222 17.92 10.36 3.85
CA VAL A 222 17.75 9.78 2.51
C VAL A 222 18.99 10.00 1.64
N LEU A 223 19.63 11.15 1.80
CA LEU A 223 20.90 11.48 1.17
C LEU A 223 22.04 11.45 2.20
N PRO A 224 23.25 11.06 1.81
CA PRO A 224 24.41 11.15 2.68
C PRO A 224 24.71 12.62 3.04
N ALA A 225 25.21 12.84 4.26
CA ALA A 225 25.70 14.15 4.68
C ALA A 225 26.91 14.55 3.81
N THR A 226 27.04 15.83 3.48
CA THR A 226 28.20 16.35 2.73
C THR A 226 29.39 16.47 3.66
N GLY A 227 30.40 15.63 3.43
CA GLY A 227 31.75 15.77 4.00
C GLY A 227 31.79 15.65 5.52
N HIS A 228 32.67 14.77 6.01
CA HIS A 228 32.79 14.33 7.40
C HIS A 228 31.79 13.23 7.79
N ASP A 229 32.34 12.03 7.79
CA ASP A 229 32.22 10.89 8.71
C ASP A 229 31.37 10.92 10.00
N ASP A 230 30.43 11.85 10.17
CA ASP A 230 29.55 11.85 11.34
C ASP A 230 28.57 10.66 11.36
N ASN A 231 28.42 9.96 10.23
CA ASN A 231 27.66 8.70 10.12
C ASN A 231 28.52 7.45 10.35
N GLU A 232 29.86 7.50 10.25
CA GLU A 232 30.70 6.32 10.55
C GLU A 232 30.66 5.98 12.04
N ASP A 233 30.43 6.97 12.91
CA ASP A 233 30.35 6.77 14.36
C ASP A 233 28.90 6.60 14.87
N LEU A 234 27.94 6.34 13.98
CA LEU A 234 26.56 6.01 14.37
C LEU A 234 26.36 4.50 14.49
N VAL A 235 25.96 4.06 15.67
CA VAL A 235 25.67 2.65 15.95
C VAL A 235 24.18 2.38 15.91
N GLY A 236 23.80 1.30 15.22
CA GLY A 236 22.42 0.82 15.19
C GLY A 236 22.05 0.07 16.47
N ALA A 237 20.75 -0.19 16.66
CA ALA A 237 20.23 -0.84 17.87
C ALA A 237 20.93 -2.16 18.24
N ALA A 238 21.38 -2.95 17.27
CA ALA A 238 22.11 -4.20 17.53
C ALA A 238 23.52 -3.98 18.07
N GLU A 239 24.22 -2.94 17.62
CA GLU A 239 25.55 -2.60 18.10
C GLU A 239 25.48 -1.85 19.43
N ALA A 240 24.54 -0.91 19.57
CA ALA A 240 24.25 -0.28 20.85
C ALA A 240 23.88 -1.30 21.94
N ALA A 241 23.12 -2.34 21.60
CA ALA A 241 22.79 -3.43 22.52
C ALA A 241 24.05 -4.15 23.00
N ARG A 242 24.99 -4.47 22.10
CA ARG A 242 26.26 -5.11 22.46
C ARG A 242 27.10 -4.25 23.39
N ILE A 243 27.25 -2.95 23.09
CA ILE A 243 28.06 -2.03 23.91
C ILE A 243 27.46 -1.87 25.33
N LEU A 244 26.13 -1.82 25.43
CA LEU A 244 25.42 -1.66 26.71
C LEU A 244 25.17 -2.98 27.45
N GLY A 245 25.65 -4.12 26.92
CA GLY A 245 25.50 -5.44 27.55
C GLY A 245 24.10 -6.06 27.46
N TYR A 246 23.26 -5.61 26.54
CA TYR A 246 21.98 -6.26 26.25
C TYR A 246 22.16 -7.47 25.33
N LYS A 247 21.27 -8.45 25.49
CA LYS A 247 21.28 -9.70 24.72
C LYS A 247 21.13 -9.48 23.20
N ASP A 248 20.25 -8.57 22.80
CA ASP A 248 19.93 -8.28 21.42
C ASP A 248 19.29 -6.88 21.28
N ALA A 249 19.10 -6.45 20.02
CA ALA A 249 18.48 -5.16 19.69
C ALA A 249 17.06 -5.03 20.26
N ASP A 250 16.27 -6.10 20.27
CA ASP A 250 14.89 -6.09 20.75
C ASP A 250 14.83 -5.86 22.27
N SER A 251 15.79 -6.42 23.01
CA SER A 251 15.95 -6.20 24.46
C SER A 251 16.29 -4.74 24.76
N LEU A 252 17.18 -4.12 23.98
CA LEU A 252 17.50 -2.70 24.09
C LEU A 252 16.26 -1.82 23.78
N LEU A 253 15.57 -2.11 22.67
CA LEU A 253 14.37 -1.36 22.27
C LEU A 253 13.24 -1.50 23.28
N SER A 254 13.10 -2.68 23.90
CA SER A 254 12.16 -2.90 25.00
C SER A 254 12.54 -2.06 26.22
N ALA A 255 13.82 -2.02 26.61
CA ALA A 255 14.29 -1.20 27.71
C ALA A 255 14.08 0.31 27.46
N LEU A 256 14.28 0.78 26.23
CA LEU A 256 13.95 2.13 25.78
C LEU A 256 12.45 2.42 25.90
N GLY A 257 11.61 1.47 25.46
CA GLY A 257 10.15 1.56 25.56
C GLY A 257 9.64 1.64 27.00
N HIS A 258 10.32 0.98 27.93
CA HIS A 258 10.03 1.03 29.37
C HIS A 258 10.68 2.22 30.10
N GLY A 259 11.41 3.09 29.40
CA GLY A 259 12.00 4.31 29.98
C GLY A 259 13.25 4.08 30.82
N LEU A 260 13.89 2.91 30.70
CA LEU A 260 15.11 2.56 31.48
C LEU A 260 16.38 3.25 30.96
N LEU A 261 16.30 3.88 29.79
CA LEU A 261 17.39 4.60 29.12
C LEU A 261 16.88 5.97 28.64
N PRO A 262 16.57 6.91 29.56
CA PRO A 262 16.04 8.22 29.20
C PRO A 262 17.02 8.98 28.29
N ASP A 263 18.32 8.79 28.53
CA ASP A 263 19.42 9.39 27.77
C ASP A 263 19.52 8.87 26.34
N LEU A 264 18.77 7.85 25.94
CA LEU A 264 18.77 7.31 24.57
C LEU A 264 17.37 7.33 23.93
N ARG A 265 16.39 7.97 24.57
CA ARG A 265 15.00 8.02 24.11
C ARG A 265 14.84 8.74 22.77
N GLN A 266 15.70 9.73 22.50
CA GLN A 266 15.79 10.38 21.21
C GLN A 266 17.03 9.87 20.47
N PRO A 267 16.87 9.20 19.31
CA PRO A 267 18.00 8.81 18.49
C PRO A 267 18.62 10.01 17.80
N ASP A 268 19.92 9.92 17.56
CA ASP A 268 20.71 10.95 16.89
C ASP A 268 20.47 10.96 15.38
N ALA A 269 20.09 9.81 14.80
CA ALA A 269 19.63 9.73 13.43
C ALA A 269 18.61 8.61 13.21
N PHE A 270 17.89 8.72 12.10
CA PHE A 270 16.96 7.71 11.63
C PHE A 270 17.38 7.21 10.26
N HIS A 271 17.38 5.90 10.06
CA HIS A 271 17.57 5.31 8.74
C HIS A 271 16.23 4.87 8.16
N TYR A 272 15.90 5.45 7.00
CA TYR A 272 14.71 5.13 6.23
C TYR A 272 15.09 4.25 5.05
N ARG A 273 14.28 3.22 4.78
CA ARG A 273 14.45 2.47 3.54
C ARG A 273 14.07 3.39 2.38
N ARG A 274 14.91 3.43 1.34
CA ARG A 274 14.59 4.05 0.04
C ARG A 274 13.18 3.62 -0.40
N GLY A 275 12.30 4.59 -0.64
CA GLY A 275 10.92 4.37 -1.09
C GLY A 275 9.88 4.06 -0.01
N SER A 276 10.21 4.17 1.29
CA SER A 276 9.23 3.93 2.36
C SER A 276 8.59 5.23 2.88
N ALA A 277 7.26 5.32 2.79
CA ALA A 277 6.44 6.39 3.38
C ALA A 277 6.03 6.09 4.85
N GLY A 278 6.77 5.19 5.52
CA GLY A 278 6.45 4.63 6.83
C GLY A 278 7.39 5.08 7.95
N ARG A 279 7.18 4.54 9.16
CA ARG A 279 8.05 4.79 10.33
C ARG A 279 9.51 4.44 10.01
N PRO A 280 10.49 5.20 10.54
CA PRO A 280 11.91 4.86 10.40
C PRO A 280 12.14 3.44 10.90
N ARG A 281 12.86 2.63 10.13
CA ARG A 281 13.03 1.21 10.44
C ARG A 281 14.09 1.00 11.51
N GLN A 282 15.07 1.90 11.57
CA GLN A 282 16.20 1.81 12.49
C GLN A 282 16.54 3.18 13.07
N GLN A 283 16.68 3.18 14.39
CA GLN A 283 17.18 4.28 15.19
C GLN A 283 18.69 4.11 15.34
N HIS A 284 19.43 5.20 15.22
CA HIS A 284 20.88 5.25 15.37
C HIS A 284 21.25 6.27 16.45
N TRP A 285 22.31 5.96 17.18
CA TRP A 285 22.88 6.81 18.22
C TRP A 285 24.36 6.99 17.99
N LYS A 286 24.92 8.10 18.43
CA LYS A 286 26.37 8.31 18.42
C LYS A 286 27.04 7.27 19.31
N ARG A 287 28.06 6.58 18.79
CA ARG A 287 28.83 5.55 19.50
C ARG A 287 29.40 6.10 20.80
N SER A 288 30.03 7.27 20.75
CA SER A 288 30.53 7.99 21.93
C SER A 288 29.49 8.14 23.06
N ARG A 289 28.24 8.47 22.71
CA ARG A 289 27.13 8.57 23.68
C ARG A 289 26.74 7.22 24.28
N ILE A 290 26.75 6.16 23.48
CA ILE A 290 26.48 4.79 23.94
C ILE A 290 27.61 4.32 24.87
N GLU A 291 28.87 4.57 24.51
CA GLU A 291 30.05 4.17 25.29
C GLU A 291 30.14 4.94 26.61
N GLU A 292 29.84 6.24 26.61
CA GLU A 292 29.77 7.06 27.83
C GLU A 292 28.67 6.54 28.79
N LEU A 293 27.52 6.14 28.24
CA LEU A 293 26.44 5.55 29.03
C LEU A 293 26.82 4.16 29.56
N ALA A 294 27.55 3.36 28.77
CA ALA A 294 28.06 2.06 29.21
C ALA A 294 29.07 2.23 30.36
N ALA A 295 29.99 3.19 30.25
CA ALA A 295 30.97 3.51 31.29
C ALA A 295 30.29 3.98 32.60
N ARG A 296 29.20 4.75 32.50
CA ARG A 296 28.40 5.15 33.67
C ARG A 296 27.67 3.99 34.35
N ARG A 297 27.24 2.97 33.59
CA ARG A 297 26.51 1.81 34.12
C ARG A 297 27.42 0.74 34.71
N ASN A 298 28.62 0.60 34.16
CA ASN A 298 29.65 -0.31 34.63
C ASN A 298 30.90 0.50 35.01
N PRO A 299 30.90 1.23 36.14
CA PRO A 299 32.14 1.75 36.68
C PRO A 299 33.02 0.55 37.03
N THR A 300 34.05 0.31 36.23
CA THR A 300 35.05 -0.72 36.54
C THR A 300 35.64 -0.39 37.92
N PRO A 301 35.69 -1.36 38.87
CA PRO A 301 36.34 -1.17 40.17
C PRO A 301 37.86 -1.06 40.05
#